data_AF-A0A1U7X826-F1
#
_entry.id   AF-A0A1U7X826-F1
#
_cell.length_a   1.000
_cell.length_b   1.000
_cell.length_c   1.000
_cell.angle_alpha   90.00
_cell.angle_beta   90.00
_cell.angle_gamma   90.00
#
_symmetry.space_group_name_H-M   'P 1'
#
loop_
_entity.id
_entity.type
_entity.pdbx_description
1 polymer ?
#
loop_
_entity_poly.entity_id
_entity_poly.type
_entity_poly.pdbx_seq_one_letter_code
_entity_poly.pdbx_strand_id
1 'polypeptide(L)'
;MEDIETRFNRPRRVRDDPNVTEPSEMSSIFPQLGKPGSASENFPLTHMQKLQAHRYVLLNCAIVMPFVDEFRQFIRRSSRGRRPSPIEIERRVNKDFVDWFLRRIMNPDIMDTMSTDLKFLARGPSVNARRFTSYNINGSKFRTLDREKGLKTQNSGVFLTSNTSCVASSVDRNLQQSDLPYYGKLEDIIEINYNGRFKVVLFKCK
;
A
#
# COMPACT_ATOMS: atom_id res chain seq x y z
N MET A 1 20.34 -24.58 32.16
CA MET A 1 18.88 -24.77 32.08
C MET A 1 18.25 -24.08 30.87
N GLU A 2 19.03 -23.48 29.95
CA GLU A 2 18.51 -22.78 28.77
C GLU A 2 18.17 -23.69 27.57
N ASP A 3 18.46 -25.00 27.65
CA ASP A 3 18.25 -25.95 26.53
C ASP A 3 16.91 -26.73 26.59
N ILE A 4 15.96 -26.34 27.43
CA ILE A 4 14.67 -27.03 27.52
C ILE A 4 13.64 -26.25 26.70
N GLU A 5 13.21 -26.83 25.57
CA GLU A 5 12.15 -26.29 24.72
C GLU A 5 10.82 -26.26 25.50
N THR A 6 10.41 -25.08 25.97
CA THR A 6 9.13 -24.87 26.63
C THR A 6 8.07 -24.39 25.63
N ARG A 7 6.79 -24.47 26.00
CA ARG A 7 5.69 -23.85 25.23
C ARG A 7 5.93 -22.37 24.89
N PHE A 8 6.69 -21.66 25.73
CA PHE A 8 7.01 -20.25 25.56
C PHE A 8 8.20 -20.01 24.63
N ASN A 9 9.13 -20.97 24.54
CA ASN A 9 10.35 -20.86 23.73
C ASN A 9 10.22 -21.56 22.37
N ARG A 10 9.13 -22.29 22.14
CA ARG A 10 8.86 -22.99 20.89
C ARG A 10 8.67 -22.00 19.74
N PRO A 11 9.44 -22.09 18.64
CA PRO A 11 9.24 -21.23 17.48
C PRO A 11 7.80 -21.31 16.98
N ARG A 12 7.19 -20.16 16.68
CA ARG A 12 5.84 -20.11 16.09
C ARG A 12 5.80 -20.94 14.81
N ARG A 13 4.68 -21.65 14.58
CA ARG A 13 4.47 -22.47 13.37
C ARG A 13 4.61 -21.67 12.08
N VAL A 14 4.24 -20.39 12.13
CA VAL A 14 4.50 -19.41 11.08
C VAL A 14 5.51 -18.43 11.64
N ARG A 15 6.72 -18.44 11.10
CA ARG A 15 7.70 -17.38 11.38
C ARG A 15 7.37 -16.20 10.47
N ASP A 16 6.99 -15.09 11.07
CA ASP A 16 6.72 -13.80 10.44
C ASP A 16 7.62 -12.69 11.00
N ASP A 17 8.59 -13.04 11.85
CA ASP A 17 9.58 -12.10 12.36
C ASP A 17 10.35 -11.45 11.20
N PRO A 18 10.48 -10.11 11.19
CA PRO A 18 11.22 -9.39 10.16
C PRO A 18 12.68 -9.83 10.14
N ASN A 19 13.32 -9.77 8.97
CA ASN A 19 14.74 -10.10 8.84
C ASN A 19 15.57 -9.08 9.61
N VAL A 20 16.36 -9.55 10.59
CA VAL A 20 17.23 -8.73 11.46
C VAL A 20 18.41 -8.10 10.69
N THR A 21 18.55 -8.39 9.39
CA THR A 21 19.68 -7.96 8.54
C THR A 21 19.40 -6.69 7.72
N GLU A 22 18.28 -5.99 7.95
CA GLU A 22 18.00 -4.74 7.22
C GLU A 22 18.88 -3.59 7.77
N PRO A 23 19.45 -2.72 6.90
CA PRO A 23 20.33 -1.64 7.32
C PRO A 23 19.61 -0.67 8.28
N SER A 24 20.35 -0.19 9.28
CA SER A 24 19.92 0.84 10.26
C SER A 24 19.38 2.14 9.62
N GLU A 25 19.59 2.34 8.32
CA GLU A 25 19.22 3.55 7.59
C GLU A 25 17.85 3.48 6.90
N MET A 26 17.10 2.37 6.98
CA MET A 26 15.75 2.31 6.39
C MET A 26 14.75 3.18 7.15
N SER A 27 13.88 3.88 6.42
CA SER A 27 12.80 4.65 7.04
C SER A 27 11.82 3.74 7.75
N SER A 28 11.31 4.19 8.90
CA SER A 28 10.26 3.52 9.66
C SER A 28 8.84 3.84 9.20
N ILE A 29 8.64 4.69 8.18
CA ILE A 29 7.29 5.08 7.73
C ILE A 29 6.47 3.89 7.20
N PHE A 30 7.14 2.85 6.70
CA PHE A 30 6.56 1.55 6.35
C PHE A 30 7.38 0.47 7.05
N PRO A 31 7.00 0.07 8.28
CA PRO A 31 7.70 -1.01 8.95
C PRO A 31 7.59 -2.29 8.11
N GLN A 32 8.67 -3.07 8.05
CA GLN A 32 8.58 -4.40 7.44
C GLN A 32 7.71 -5.29 8.31
N LEU A 33 6.51 -5.56 7.82
CA LEU A 33 5.57 -6.46 8.47
C LEU A 33 5.64 -7.81 7.76
N GLY A 34 5.91 -8.86 8.52
CA GLY A 34 5.99 -10.20 7.99
C GLY A 34 7.27 -10.47 7.21
N LYS A 35 7.28 -11.59 6.48
CA LYS A 35 8.41 -12.00 5.65
C LYS A 35 8.02 -12.91 4.48
N PRO A 36 8.83 -12.93 3.41
CA PRO A 36 8.65 -13.86 2.31
C PRO A 36 8.65 -15.33 2.76
N GLY A 37 7.66 -16.10 2.29
CA GLY A 37 7.60 -17.56 2.44
C GLY A 37 8.19 -18.32 1.24
N SER A 38 8.57 -17.60 0.18
CA SER A 38 9.15 -18.13 -1.06
C SER A 38 10.34 -17.29 -1.51
N ALA A 39 11.12 -17.82 -2.46
CA ALA A 39 12.07 -17.02 -3.22
C ALA A 39 11.36 -15.84 -3.91
N SER A 40 12.10 -14.75 -4.11
CA SER A 40 11.65 -13.60 -4.89
C SER A 40 12.05 -13.72 -6.35
N GLU A 41 11.18 -13.25 -7.24
CA GLU A 41 11.49 -12.99 -8.64
C GLU A 41 11.54 -11.48 -8.89
N ASN A 42 12.58 -10.99 -9.55
CA ASN A 42 12.65 -9.58 -9.95
C ASN A 42 11.89 -9.39 -11.27
N PHE A 43 11.05 -8.36 -11.34
CA PHE A 43 10.33 -8.03 -12.57
C PHE A 43 10.12 -6.51 -12.69
N PRO A 44 10.03 -5.98 -13.92
CA PRO A 44 9.67 -4.58 -14.14
C PRO A 44 8.15 -4.38 -14.03
N LEU A 45 7.72 -3.33 -13.33
CA LEU A 45 6.34 -2.87 -13.34
C LEU A 45 6.05 -2.13 -14.65
N THR A 46 4.88 -2.39 -15.23
CA THR A 46 4.36 -1.51 -16.29
C THR A 46 4.05 -0.13 -15.72
N HIS A 47 3.99 0.89 -16.59
CA HIS A 47 3.62 2.24 -16.17
C HIS A 47 2.30 2.26 -15.38
N MET A 48 1.29 1.51 -15.86
CA MET A 48 -0.01 1.43 -15.20
C MET A 48 0.08 0.75 -13.83
N GLN A 49 0.78 -0.38 -13.72
CA GLN A 49 0.97 -1.08 -12.44
C GLN A 49 1.71 -0.20 -11.42
N LYS A 50 2.77 0.47 -11.87
CA LYS A 50 3.53 1.41 -11.05
C LYS A 50 2.65 2.55 -10.55
N LEU A 51 1.85 3.17 -11.41
CA LEU A 51 0.94 4.25 -11.05
C LEU A 51 -0.14 3.79 -10.06
N GLN A 52 -0.75 2.63 -10.31
CA GLN A 52 -1.78 2.06 -9.43
C GLN A 52 -1.22 1.71 -8.04
N ALA A 53 -0.08 1.02 -7.98
CA ALA A 53 0.58 0.67 -6.74
C ALA A 53 1.02 1.92 -5.97
N HIS A 54 1.62 2.89 -6.65
CA HIS A 54 2.06 4.12 -6.02
C HIS A 54 0.90 4.96 -5.48
N ARG A 55 -0.17 5.12 -6.27
CA ARG A 55 -1.40 5.79 -5.82
C ARG A 55 -2.00 5.11 -4.61
N TYR A 56 -2.07 3.79 -4.60
CA TYR A 56 -2.58 3.03 -3.47
C TYR A 56 -1.77 3.32 -2.20
N VAL A 57 -0.43 3.31 -2.29
CA VAL A 57 0.43 3.66 -1.16
C VAL A 57 0.15 5.08 -0.67
N LEU A 58 0.10 6.07 -1.57
CA LEU A 58 -0.13 7.46 -1.17
C LEU A 58 -1.48 7.66 -0.49
N LEU A 59 -2.56 7.09 -1.02
CA LEU A 59 -3.91 7.27 -0.49
C LEU A 59 -4.19 6.49 0.81
N ASN A 60 -3.30 5.56 1.18
CA ASN A 60 -3.40 4.78 2.43
C ASN A 60 -2.25 5.11 3.41
N CYS A 61 -1.50 6.20 3.16
CA CYS A 61 -0.39 6.59 4.00
C CYS A 61 -0.78 7.76 4.91
N ALA A 62 -0.72 7.54 6.24
CA ALA A 62 -1.15 8.53 7.23
C ALA A 62 -0.43 9.88 7.08
N ILE A 63 0.87 9.89 6.79
CA ILE A 63 1.65 11.12 6.59
C ILE A 63 1.28 11.88 5.31
N VAL A 64 0.61 11.22 4.36
CA VAL A 64 0.16 11.82 3.09
C VAL A 64 -1.27 12.35 3.19
N MET A 65 -2.09 11.86 4.13
CA MET A 65 -3.50 12.25 4.28
C MET A 65 -3.73 13.78 4.36
N PRO A 66 -2.92 14.58 5.08
CA PRO A 66 -3.08 16.03 5.09
C PRO A 66 -2.97 16.67 3.70
N PHE A 67 -2.10 16.13 2.84
CA PHE A 67 -1.93 16.59 1.46
C PHE A 67 -3.09 16.17 0.57
N VAL A 68 -3.69 15.00 0.82
CA VAL A 68 -4.93 14.58 0.13
C VAL A 68 -6.04 15.59 0.44
N ASP A 69 -6.19 16.00 1.70
CA ASP A 69 -7.20 16.98 2.09
C ASP A 69 -6.89 18.39 1.57
N GLU A 70 -5.62 18.81 1.56
CA GLU A 70 -5.17 20.03 0.88
C GLU A 70 -5.56 20.00 -0.60
N PHE A 71 -5.33 18.87 -1.29
CA PHE A 71 -5.69 18.73 -2.70
C PHE A 71 -7.20 18.78 -2.95
N ARG A 72 -8.00 18.14 -2.08
CA ARG A 72 -9.47 18.25 -2.12
C ARG A 72 -9.91 19.71 -1.98
N GLN A 73 -9.29 20.49 -1.09
CA GLN A 73 -9.57 21.92 -0.95
C GLN A 73 -9.12 22.72 -2.18
N PHE A 74 -7.95 22.41 -2.74
CA PHE A 74 -7.47 23.01 -3.98
C PHE A 74 -8.48 22.82 -5.12
N ILE A 75 -9.00 21.60 -5.32
CA ILE A 75 -10.04 21.32 -6.33
C ILE A 75 -11.28 22.19 -6.12
N ARG A 76 -11.74 22.32 -4.86
CA ARG A 76 -12.91 23.15 -4.52
C ARG A 76 -12.66 24.63 -4.85
N ARG A 77 -11.49 25.16 -4.53
CA ARG A 77 -11.12 26.58 -4.76
C ARG A 77 -10.90 26.90 -6.24
N SER A 78 -10.32 25.99 -7.02
CA SER A 78 -10.05 26.21 -8.45
C SER A 78 -11.30 26.14 -9.32
N SER A 79 -12.45 25.73 -8.77
CA SER A 79 -13.70 25.59 -9.52
C SER A 79 -14.43 26.93 -9.56
N ARG A 80 -14.18 27.72 -10.62
CA ARG A 80 -14.70 29.08 -10.85
C ARG A 80 -16.24 29.12 -10.86
N GLY A 81 -16.86 29.36 -9.70
CA GLY A 81 -18.32 29.54 -9.56
C GLY A 81 -19.15 28.24 -9.61
N ARG A 82 -18.53 27.09 -9.86
CA ARG A 82 -19.18 25.77 -9.80
C ARG A 82 -18.69 25.02 -8.57
N ARG A 83 -19.60 24.49 -7.76
CA ARG A 83 -19.25 23.58 -6.66
C ARG A 83 -19.10 22.15 -7.19
N PRO A 84 -17.89 21.54 -7.17
CA PRO A 84 -17.72 20.16 -7.61
C PRO A 84 -18.48 19.21 -6.68
N SER A 85 -19.10 18.18 -7.25
CA SER A 85 -19.70 17.12 -6.44
C SER A 85 -18.62 16.30 -5.72
N PRO A 86 -18.94 15.63 -4.60
CA PRO A 86 -18.00 14.73 -3.91
C PRO A 86 -17.39 13.67 -4.85
N ILE A 87 -18.21 13.10 -5.73
CA ILE A 87 -17.77 12.10 -6.73
C ILE A 87 -16.75 12.68 -7.70
N GLU A 88 -16.95 13.91 -8.17
CA GLU A 88 -15.99 14.58 -9.05
C GLU A 88 -14.68 14.88 -8.32
N ILE A 89 -14.74 15.25 -7.05
CA ILE A 89 -13.54 15.46 -6.22
C ILE A 89 -12.75 14.17 -6.11
N GLU A 90 -13.37 13.06 -5.71
CA GLU A 90 -12.67 11.77 -5.55
C GLU A 90 -12.16 11.22 -6.90
N ARG A 91 -12.87 11.49 -8.01
CA ARG A 91 -12.36 11.18 -9.36
C ARG A 91 -11.07 11.94 -9.67
N ARG A 92 -11.01 13.23 -9.30
CA ARG A 92 -9.80 14.05 -9.49
C ARG A 92 -8.68 13.68 -8.52
N VAL A 93 -9.00 13.34 -7.27
CA VAL A 93 -8.01 12.77 -6.33
C VAL A 93 -7.40 11.51 -6.95
N ASN A 94 -8.21 10.57 -7.43
CA ASN A 94 -7.70 9.39 -8.10
C ASN A 94 -6.87 9.72 -9.33
N LYS A 95 -7.31 10.65 -10.18
CA LYS A 95 -6.63 10.92 -11.45
C LYS A 95 -5.34 11.74 -11.29
N ASP A 96 -5.41 12.83 -10.53
CA ASP A 96 -4.47 13.96 -10.61
C ASP A 96 -3.59 14.08 -9.35
N PHE A 97 -3.91 13.38 -8.24
CA PHE A 97 -3.24 13.59 -6.95
C PHE A 97 -1.75 13.25 -7.00
N VAL A 98 -1.36 12.18 -7.68
CA VAL A 98 0.06 11.75 -7.77
C VAL A 98 0.92 12.88 -8.35
N ASP A 99 0.51 13.45 -9.48
CA ASP A 99 1.25 14.53 -10.15
C ASP A 99 1.18 15.85 -9.39
N TRP A 100 0.06 16.12 -8.70
CA TRP A 100 -0.06 17.28 -7.84
C TRP A 100 0.84 17.17 -6.60
N PHE A 101 0.87 16.01 -5.96
CA PHE A 101 1.67 15.74 -4.77
C PHE A 101 3.16 15.87 -5.08
N LEU A 102 3.62 15.32 -6.21
CA LEU A 102 5.00 15.51 -6.68
C LEU A 102 5.36 16.99 -6.81
N ARG A 103 4.53 17.78 -7.51
CA ARG A 103 4.77 19.23 -7.68
C ARG A 103 4.71 20.00 -6.37
N ARG A 104 3.82 19.60 -5.46
CA ARG A 104 3.68 20.23 -4.14
C ARG A 104 4.94 20.04 -3.31
N ILE A 105 5.42 18.80 -3.18
CA ILE A 105 6.59 18.46 -2.35
C ILE A 105 7.90 18.97 -2.96
N MET A 106 7.98 19.03 -4.29
CA MET A 106 9.18 19.49 -5.00
C MET A 106 9.18 21.00 -5.29
N ASN A 107 8.25 21.77 -4.71
CA ASN A 107 8.27 23.22 -4.83
C ASN A 107 9.49 23.79 -4.07
N PRO A 108 10.42 24.53 -4.72
CA PRO A 108 11.60 25.11 -4.08
C PRO A 108 11.30 25.92 -2.82
N ASP A 109 10.16 26.61 -2.77
CA ASP A 109 9.78 27.49 -1.64
C ASP A 109 9.55 26.71 -0.33
N ILE A 110 9.21 25.43 -0.42
CA ILE A 110 8.92 24.58 0.74
C ILE A 110 9.77 23.31 0.79
N MET A 111 10.56 23.02 -0.24
CA MET A 111 11.28 21.76 -0.40
C MET A 111 12.18 21.45 0.80
N ASP A 112 12.84 22.46 1.36
CA ASP A 112 13.77 22.28 2.48
C ASP A 112 13.06 21.96 3.80
N THR A 113 11.76 22.28 3.90
CA THR A 113 10.93 21.94 5.07
C THR A 113 10.33 20.54 4.99
N MET A 114 10.33 19.90 3.81
CA MET A 114 9.77 18.56 3.62
C MET A 114 10.77 17.50 4.06
N SER A 115 10.28 16.47 4.78
CA SER A 115 11.11 15.34 5.17
C SER A 115 11.64 14.58 3.96
N THR A 116 12.81 13.96 4.11
CA THR A 116 13.39 13.09 3.06
C THR A 116 12.39 12.02 2.63
N ASP A 117 11.64 11.45 3.56
CA ASP A 117 10.63 10.42 3.30
C ASP A 117 9.50 10.91 2.40
N LEU A 118 8.98 12.12 2.64
CA LEU A 118 7.98 12.73 1.76
C LEU A 118 8.54 12.99 0.37
N LYS A 119 9.81 13.39 0.24
CA LYS A 119 10.47 13.57 -1.07
C LYS A 119 10.57 12.25 -1.83
N PHE A 120 10.89 11.14 -1.16
CA PHE A 120 10.94 9.81 -1.78
C PHE A 120 9.54 9.30 -2.15
N LEU A 121 8.54 9.50 -1.29
CA LEU A 121 7.14 9.22 -1.62
C LEU A 121 6.70 10.01 -2.85
N ALA A 122 6.97 11.31 -2.90
CA ALA A 122 6.60 12.17 -4.03
C ALA A 122 7.20 11.72 -5.37
N ARG A 123 8.45 11.22 -5.38
CA ARG A 123 9.11 10.69 -6.59
C ARG A 123 8.54 9.35 -7.07
N GLY A 124 7.89 8.62 -6.17
CA GLY A 124 7.35 7.30 -6.45
C GLY A 124 8.39 6.17 -6.45
N PRO A 125 7.93 4.92 -6.61
CA PRO A 125 8.79 3.74 -6.52
C PRO A 125 9.69 3.56 -7.75
N SER A 126 10.70 2.69 -7.63
CA SER A 126 11.50 2.20 -8.73
C SER A 126 10.65 1.37 -9.71
N VAL A 127 11.11 1.22 -10.95
CA VAL A 127 10.42 0.38 -11.97
C VAL A 127 10.56 -1.10 -11.63
N ASN A 128 11.70 -1.52 -11.10
CA ASN A 128 11.94 -2.89 -10.67
C ASN A 128 11.26 -3.17 -9.33
N ALA A 129 10.50 -4.27 -9.30
CA ALA A 129 9.82 -4.79 -8.13
C ALA A 129 10.19 -6.26 -7.90
N ARG A 130 9.89 -6.77 -6.70
CA ARG A 130 10.01 -8.19 -6.37
C ARG A 130 8.64 -8.84 -6.31
N ARG A 131 8.52 -10.07 -6.78
CA ARG A 131 7.32 -10.90 -6.68
C ARG A 131 7.56 -12.09 -5.77
N PHE A 132 6.54 -12.47 -4.99
CA PHE A 132 6.53 -13.66 -4.14
C PHE A 132 5.29 -14.52 -4.41
N THR A 133 5.42 -15.83 -4.17
CA THR A 133 4.30 -16.79 -4.27
C THR A 133 3.72 -17.15 -2.90
N SER A 134 4.40 -16.77 -1.82
CA SER A 134 3.87 -16.88 -0.45
C SER A 134 4.50 -15.85 0.49
N TYR A 135 3.74 -15.43 1.48
CA TYR A 135 4.16 -14.42 2.45
C TYR A 135 3.55 -14.71 3.82
N ASN A 136 4.37 -14.61 4.86
CA ASN A 136 3.94 -14.80 6.24
C ASN A 136 3.77 -13.44 6.90
N ILE A 137 2.59 -13.14 7.43
CA ILE A 137 2.32 -11.87 8.14
C ILE A 137 1.22 -12.10 9.18
N ASN A 138 1.36 -11.50 10.36
CA ASN A 138 0.40 -11.60 11.46
C ASN A 138 0.03 -13.06 11.81
N GLY A 139 1.03 -13.93 11.89
CA GLY A 139 0.86 -15.36 12.18
C GLY A 139 0.19 -16.18 11.08
N SER A 140 -0.15 -15.58 9.94
CA SER A 140 -0.81 -16.23 8.81
C SER A 140 0.16 -16.45 7.66
N LYS A 141 0.04 -17.59 6.96
CA LYS A 141 0.81 -17.93 5.76
C LYS A 141 -0.07 -17.79 4.54
N PHE A 142 0.07 -16.69 3.81
CA PHE A 142 -0.63 -16.44 2.57
C PHE A 142 0.09 -17.10 1.39
N ARG A 143 -0.68 -17.59 0.42
CA ARG A 143 -0.18 -18.20 -0.82
C ARG A 143 -0.96 -17.65 -2.00
N THR A 144 -0.28 -17.40 -3.11
CA THR A 144 -0.97 -17.05 -4.36
C THR A 144 -1.81 -18.22 -4.85
N LEU A 145 -2.86 -17.94 -5.62
CA LEU A 145 -3.74 -18.96 -6.21
C LEU A 145 -2.95 -20.02 -7.00
N ASP A 146 -1.97 -19.59 -7.78
CA ASP A 146 -1.14 -20.51 -8.57
C ASP A 146 -0.28 -21.41 -7.67
N ARG A 147 0.17 -20.89 -6.51
CA ARG A 147 1.01 -21.64 -5.57
C ARG A 147 0.23 -22.70 -4.81
N GLU A 148 -1.05 -22.46 -4.51
CA GLU A 148 -1.89 -23.43 -3.81
C GLU A 148 -2.54 -24.48 -4.73
N LYS A 149 -2.43 -24.31 -6.05
CA LYS A 149 -2.95 -25.28 -7.02
C LYS A 149 -2.33 -26.67 -6.78
N GLY A 150 -3.18 -27.66 -6.53
CA GLY A 150 -2.76 -29.04 -6.24
C GLY A 150 -2.33 -29.31 -4.80
N LEU A 151 -2.36 -28.31 -3.91
CA LEU A 151 -2.15 -28.52 -2.48
C LEU A 151 -3.44 -28.94 -1.77
N LYS A 152 -3.31 -29.73 -0.71
CA LYS A 152 -4.44 -30.10 0.16
C LYS A 152 -5.02 -28.92 0.97
N THR A 153 -4.26 -27.82 1.11
CA THR A 153 -4.63 -26.67 1.95
C THR A 153 -4.59 -25.38 1.14
N GLN A 154 -5.61 -24.54 1.31
CA GLN A 154 -5.74 -23.23 0.67
C GLN A 154 -5.46 -22.14 1.70
N ASN A 155 -4.73 -21.10 1.30
CA ASN A 155 -4.49 -19.89 2.09
C ASN A 155 -4.36 -18.64 1.17
N SER A 156 -5.14 -18.59 0.09
CA SER A 156 -5.20 -17.44 -0.82
C SER A 156 -6.28 -16.42 -0.47
N GLY A 157 -7.15 -16.70 0.50
CA GLY A 157 -8.21 -15.78 0.91
C GLY A 157 -7.65 -14.54 1.62
N VAL A 158 -8.10 -13.37 1.21
CA VAL A 158 -7.80 -12.07 1.83
C VAL A 158 -9.11 -11.40 2.21
N PHE A 159 -9.16 -10.85 3.42
CA PHE A 159 -10.27 -10.06 3.92
C PHE A 159 -9.76 -8.69 4.39
N LEU A 160 -10.45 -7.63 4.01
CA LEU A 160 -10.17 -6.26 4.43
C LEU A 160 -11.49 -5.54 4.66
N THR A 161 -11.59 -4.80 5.77
CA THR A 161 -12.64 -3.80 5.94
C THR A 161 -12.09 -2.44 5.53
N SER A 162 -12.64 -1.86 4.46
CA SER A 162 -12.20 -0.58 3.93
C SER A 162 -13.22 0.50 4.26
N ASN A 163 -12.78 1.51 5.02
CA ASN A 163 -13.56 2.70 5.26
C ASN A 163 -13.58 3.55 3.98
N THR A 164 -14.63 3.39 3.17
CA THR A 164 -14.70 3.94 1.82
C THR A 164 -15.92 4.83 1.68
N SER A 165 -15.74 5.95 1.01
CA SER A 165 -16.84 6.84 0.67
C SER A 165 -17.62 6.25 -0.51
N CYS A 166 -18.84 5.76 -0.27
CA CYS A 166 -19.70 5.12 -1.25
C CYS A 166 -21.02 5.88 -1.44
N VAL A 167 -21.71 5.58 -2.52
CA VAL A 167 -23.02 6.16 -2.84
C VAL A 167 -24.09 5.09 -2.60
N ALA A 168 -25.22 5.45 -1.97
CA ALA A 168 -26.27 4.49 -1.63
C ALA A 168 -26.97 3.86 -2.86
N SER A 169 -27.00 4.57 -4.00
CA SER A 169 -27.52 4.07 -5.27
C SER A 169 -26.91 4.81 -6.47
N SER A 170 -27.13 4.34 -7.69
CA SER A 170 -26.70 5.06 -8.91
C SER A 170 -27.38 6.42 -9.10
N VAL A 171 -28.51 6.65 -8.42
CA VAL A 171 -29.31 7.88 -8.48
C VAL A 171 -28.91 8.87 -7.39
N ASP A 172 -28.48 8.36 -6.23
CA ASP A 172 -27.95 9.19 -5.16
C ASP A 172 -26.59 9.78 -5.58
N ARG A 173 -26.30 11.01 -5.15
CA ARG A 173 -25.00 11.65 -5.36
C ARG A 173 -24.31 11.99 -4.05
N ASN A 174 -24.95 11.67 -2.93
CA ASN A 174 -24.41 11.85 -1.60
C ASN A 174 -23.45 10.70 -1.29
N LEU A 175 -22.24 11.09 -0.91
CA LEU A 175 -21.18 10.17 -0.56
C LEU A 175 -21.24 9.93 0.95
N GLN A 176 -21.57 8.70 1.35
CA GLN A 176 -21.58 8.26 2.73
C GLN A 176 -20.31 7.47 3.02
N GLN A 177 -19.73 7.68 4.18
CA GLN A 177 -18.58 6.93 4.62
C GLN A 177 -19.05 5.63 5.28
N SER A 178 -18.65 4.49 4.73
CA SER A 178 -19.10 3.17 5.18
C SER A 178 -17.95 2.18 5.25
N ASP A 179 -17.99 1.32 6.25
CA ASP A 179 -17.07 0.20 6.40
C ASP A 179 -17.53 -0.94 5.49
N LEU A 180 -16.90 -1.04 4.32
CA LEU A 180 -17.25 -2.05 3.34
C LEU A 180 -16.30 -3.25 3.46
N PRO A 181 -16.84 -4.47 3.68
CA PRO A 181 -16.03 -5.67 3.65
C PRO A 181 -15.63 -5.99 2.20
N TYR A 182 -14.34 -6.24 1.99
CA TYR A 182 -13.79 -6.78 0.76
C TYR A 182 -13.25 -8.18 1.03
N TYR A 183 -13.66 -9.12 0.19
CA TYR A 183 -13.15 -10.49 0.15
C TYR A 183 -12.52 -10.71 -1.22
N GLY A 184 -11.23 -11.03 -1.23
CA GLY A 184 -10.46 -11.26 -2.44
C GLY A 184 -9.72 -12.58 -2.39
N LYS A 185 -9.31 -13.07 -3.56
CA LYS A 185 -8.36 -14.17 -3.68
C LYS A 185 -7.02 -13.64 -4.18
N LEU A 186 -5.95 -14.02 -3.48
CA LEU A 186 -4.59 -13.53 -3.69
C LEU A 186 -4.02 -14.05 -5.02
N GLU A 187 -3.88 -13.15 -5.99
CA GLU A 187 -3.22 -13.46 -7.26
C GLU A 187 -1.71 -13.33 -7.16
N ASP A 188 -1.25 -12.22 -6.57
CA ASP A 188 0.13 -11.81 -6.64
C ASP A 188 0.56 -11.09 -5.35
N ILE A 189 1.82 -11.23 -4.98
CA ILE A 189 2.43 -10.54 -3.84
C ILE A 189 3.62 -9.78 -4.38
N ILE A 190 3.51 -8.46 -4.42
CA ILE A 190 4.54 -7.60 -5.01
C ILE A 190 5.16 -6.74 -3.92
N GLU A 191 6.47 -6.54 -3.97
CA GLU A 191 7.17 -5.56 -3.15
C GLU A 191 7.76 -4.49 -4.04
N ILE A 192 7.37 -3.25 -3.78
CA ILE A 192 7.86 -2.08 -4.47
C ILE A 192 8.92 -1.37 -3.63
N ASN A 193 9.98 -0.92 -4.28
CA ASN A 193 11.11 -0.24 -3.65
C ASN A 193 11.03 1.27 -3.93
N TYR A 194 11.14 2.12 -2.91
CA TYR A 194 11.28 3.56 -3.08
C TYR A 194 12.75 3.94 -3.10
N ASN A 195 13.45 3.50 -4.15
CA ASN A 195 14.86 3.81 -4.42
C ASN A 195 15.80 3.55 -3.21
N GLY A 196 15.56 2.47 -2.48
CA GLY A 196 16.36 2.04 -1.33
C GLY A 196 15.93 2.63 0.01
N ARG A 197 15.05 3.64 0.04
CA ARG A 197 14.67 4.32 1.29
C ARG A 197 13.71 3.51 2.16
N PHE A 198 12.73 2.86 1.53
CA PHE A 198 11.80 1.91 2.14
C PHE A 198 11.18 1.02 1.07
N LYS A 199 10.59 -0.10 1.50
CA LYS A 199 9.91 -1.07 0.66
C LYS A 199 8.48 -1.25 1.15
N VAL A 200 7.55 -1.47 0.23
CA VAL A 200 6.14 -1.73 0.56
C VAL A 200 5.69 -3.01 -0.12
N VAL A 201 5.16 -3.95 0.66
CA VAL A 201 4.57 -5.20 0.14
C VAL A 201 3.08 -4.97 -0.08
N LEU A 202 2.59 -5.31 -1.27
CA LEU A 202 1.20 -5.18 -1.69
C LEU A 202 0.65 -6.54 -2.11
N PHE A 203 -0.58 -6.81 -1.70
CA PHE A 203 -1.31 -8.03 -2.02
C PHE A 203 -2.30 -7.71 -3.14
N LYS A 204 -2.08 -8.27 -4.32
CA LYS A 204 -2.98 -8.11 -5.46
C LYS A 204 -4.04 -9.20 -5.41
N CYS A 205 -5.31 -8.80 -5.37
CA CYS A 205 -6.44 -9.71 -5.28
C CYS A 205 -7.35 -9.61 -6.51
N LYS A 206 -8.11 -10.68 -6.79
CA LYS A 206 -9.24 -10.70 -7.74
C LYS A 206 -10.48 -10.05 -7.16
#